data_AF-A0A6A5U5A8-F1
#
_entry.id   AF-A0A6A5U5A8-F1
#
_cell.length_a   1.000
_cell.length_b   1.000
_cell.length_c   1.000
_cell.angle_alpha   90.00
_cell.angle_beta   90.00
_cell.angle_gamma   90.00
#
_symmetry.space_group_name_H-M   'P 1'
#
loop_
_entity.id
_entity.type
_entity.pdbx_description
1 polymer ?
#
loop_
_entity_poly.entity_id
_entity_poly.type
_entity_poly.pdbx_seq_one_letter_code
_entity_poly.pdbx_strand_id
1 'polypeptide(L)'
;MAPGRPILPFHNHQTNGNSNTNGAHNPNRNSSTSTSKISITSKWRNELVAAAAEFAGTFMFLFFAFGGTQVANTAAASDNAATSGQGETSIEQGPNTSVLLYISLIFGFSLMVNAWVFFRVSGGLFNPAVTLGLYLIGAVKLRRAILCFISQMLAGMAAAGVISAILPGPLNVSTTLGPGVSIAQGVFLEMFLTSLLVFTIFMLAVEKHKATFLAPIGIGLALFVAELVGVFFTGGSLNPTRSFGPCVVTGLFPRYQYIYWFGPCMGTLLAWGMYMIVKSVEYRTVNPGQDFDDHEAALFHPPDDPTSAEQVGRPNVAAIAVEQAVRIASRESDKRSREPHDRIEESMSGAAHGERERSSIGANIGELEGTGHVGAGAAHSRSD
;
A
#
# COMPACT_ATOMS: atom_id res chain seq x y z
N MET A 1 26.91 -21.36 33.48
CA MET A 1 26.51 -21.54 32.07
C MET A 1 26.12 -20.18 31.51
N ALA A 2 26.82 -19.72 30.46
CA ALA A 2 26.41 -18.60 29.61
C ALA A 2 25.68 -19.18 28.36
N PRO A 3 25.08 -18.37 27.44
CA PRO A 3 24.54 -17.00 27.57
C PRO A 3 23.19 -16.79 26.83
N GLY A 4 22.56 -15.61 27.04
CA GLY A 4 21.48 -15.09 26.18
C GLY A 4 21.28 -13.58 26.39
N ARG A 5 22.08 -12.78 25.70
CA ARG A 5 22.15 -11.30 25.73
C ARG A 5 20.86 -10.61 25.24
N PRO A 6 20.48 -9.45 25.82
CA PRO A 6 19.88 -8.35 25.08
C PRO A 6 20.92 -7.22 24.91
N ILE A 7 21.33 -6.91 23.68
CA ILE A 7 22.23 -5.76 23.40
C ILE A 7 21.64 -4.92 22.27
N LEU A 8 20.69 -4.11 22.68
CA LEU A 8 20.42 -2.68 22.40
C LEU A 8 21.07 -1.90 21.22
N PRO A 9 20.44 -0.74 20.85
CA PRO A 9 20.58 0.08 19.63
C PRO A 9 21.52 1.28 19.82
N PHE A 10 21.86 2.05 18.77
CA PHE A 10 22.32 3.45 18.96
C PHE A 10 21.98 4.40 17.81
N HIS A 11 21.22 5.45 18.16
CA HIS A 11 21.11 6.75 17.51
C HIS A 11 22.15 7.65 18.20
N ASN A 12 23.11 8.24 17.48
CA ASN A 12 24.10 9.15 18.07
C ASN A 12 23.65 10.61 17.88
N HIS A 13 23.19 11.24 18.95
CA HIS A 13 23.17 12.69 19.11
C HIS A 13 24.42 13.07 19.92
N GLN A 14 25.36 13.82 19.34
CA GLN A 14 26.47 14.41 20.09
C GLN A 14 26.09 15.83 20.52
N THR A 15 25.94 15.99 21.84
CA THR A 15 25.97 17.25 22.56
C THR A 15 27.43 17.66 22.81
N ASN A 16 27.87 18.83 22.33
CA ASN A 16 29.18 19.38 22.67
C ASN A 16 29.06 20.35 23.84
N GLY A 17 29.52 19.90 25.01
CA GLY A 17 29.86 20.74 26.16
C GLY A 17 31.28 21.27 26.03
N ASN A 18 31.46 22.52 26.44
CA ASN A 18 32.66 23.34 26.28
C ASN A 18 33.57 23.19 27.51
N SER A 19 34.81 22.73 27.36
CA SER A 19 35.89 22.99 28.34
C SER A 19 37.29 22.75 27.76
N ASN A 20 38.09 23.81 27.76
CA ASN A 20 39.52 23.87 27.44
C ASN A 20 40.36 22.89 28.29
N THR A 21 41.43 22.33 27.70
CA THR A 21 42.82 22.53 28.13
C THR A 21 43.82 21.93 27.13
N ASN A 22 44.98 22.58 27.03
CA ASN A 22 46.06 22.37 26.07
C ASN A 22 46.89 21.09 26.33
N GLY A 23 47.42 20.46 25.28
CA GLY A 23 48.52 19.50 25.44
C GLY A 23 48.90 18.68 24.20
N ALA A 24 50.03 19.08 23.60
CA ALA A 24 51.05 18.23 22.94
C ALA A 24 50.76 17.49 21.62
N HIS A 25 51.75 17.68 20.73
CA HIS A 25 51.96 17.20 19.38
C HIS A 25 52.11 15.67 19.29
N ASN A 26 51.47 15.03 18.30
CA ASN A 26 51.85 13.69 17.82
C ASN A 26 51.60 13.56 16.31
N PRO A 27 52.63 13.55 15.45
CA PRO A 27 52.47 13.37 14.01
C PRO A 27 52.85 11.93 13.64
N ASN A 28 51.89 11.00 13.63
CA ASN A 28 51.90 9.84 12.74
C ASN A 28 50.70 8.92 12.96
N ARG A 29 49.76 8.94 12.01
CA ARG A 29 49.01 7.73 11.65
C ARG A 29 48.46 7.86 10.23
N ASN A 30 49.32 7.54 9.27
CA ASN A 30 48.90 7.13 7.95
C ASN A 30 48.27 5.73 8.05
N SER A 31 46.94 5.66 7.92
CA SER A 31 46.25 4.53 7.29
C SER A 31 44.80 4.93 6.98
N SER A 32 44.62 5.88 6.06
CA SER A 32 43.33 6.01 5.39
C SER A 32 43.27 4.94 4.31
N THR A 33 42.59 3.83 4.61
CA THR A 33 42.09 2.89 3.60
C THR A 33 41.12 3.68 2.73
N SER A 34 41.65 4.24 1.64
CA SER A 34 40.88 4.87 0.58
C SER A 34 40.04 3.80 -0.09
N THR A 35 38.89 3.51 0.50
CA THR A 35 37.80 2.84 -0.20
C THR A 35 37.34 3.82 -1.26
N SER A 36 37.78 3.57 -2.49
CA SER A 36 37.27 4.19 -3.71
C SER A 36 35.74 4.03 -3.72
N LYS A 37 35.03 5.01 -3.14
CA LYS A 37 33.59 5.13 -3.28
C LYS A 37 33.35 5.56 -4.72
N ILE A 38 32.99 4.60 -5.56
CA ILE A 38 32.45 4.85 -6.89
C ILE A 38 31.30 5.85 -6.68
N SER A 39 31.52 7.10 -7.06
CA SER A 39 30.56 8.19 -6.87
C SER A 39 29.48 8.07 -7.94
N ILE A 40 28.57 7.11 -7.75
CA ILE A 40 27.35 7.03 -8.55
C ILE A 40 26.49 8.22 -8.14
N THR A 41 26.11 9.08 -9.09
CA THR A 41 25.17 10.18 -8.83
C THR A 41 23.91 9.64 -8.16
N SER A 42 23.37 10.36 -7.18
CA SER A 42 22.15 9.97 -6.44
C SER A 42 20.99 9.53 -7.34
N LYS A 43 20.88 10.15 -8.53
CA LYS A 43 19.95 9.79 -9.60
C LYS A 43 20.09 8.33 -10.04
N TRP A 44 21.29 7.91 -10.44
CA TRP A 44 21.56 6.55 -10.90
C TRP A 44 21.47 5.53 -9.78
N ARG A 45 21.88 5.89 -8.56
CA ARG A 45 21.65 5.04 -7.39
C ARG A 45 20.16 4.69 -7.23
N ASN A 46 19.27 5.66 -7.34
CA ASN A 46 17.83 5.42 -7.20
C ASN A 46 17.23 4.59 -8.35
N GLU A 47 17.77 4.72 -9.57
CA GLU A 47 17.40 3.87 -10.71
C GLU A 47 17.81 2.42 -10.47
N LEU A 48 19.05 2.20 -10.04
CA LEU A 48 19.61 0.87 -9.78
C LEU A 48 18.93 0.19 -8.60
N VAL A 49 18.61 0.92 -7.53
CA VAL A 49 17.88 0.37 -6.37
C VAL A 49 16.50 -0.13 -6.79
N ALA A 50 15.76 0.62 -7.60
CA ALA A 50 14.47 0.17 -8.08
C ALA A 50 14.59 -0.99 -9.07
N ALA A 51 15.59 -0.97 -9.96
CA ALA A 51 15.83 -2.07 -10.89
C ALA A 51 16.19 -3.38 -10.14
N ALA A 52 16.99 -3.30 -9.08
CA ALA A 52 17.32 -4.45 -8.24
C ALA A 52 16.11 -4.96 -7.45
N ALA A 53 15.28 -4.05 -6.92
CA ALA A 53 14.03 -4.41 -6.25
C ALA A 53 13.00 -5.03 -7.20
N GLU A 54 12.89 -4.53 -8.43
CA GLU A 54 12.06 -5.15 -9.47
C GLU A 54 12.56 -6.55 -9.83
N PHE A 55 13.87 -6.74 -9.96
CA PHE A 55 14.43 -8.07 -10.20
C PHE A 55 14.08 -9.02 -9.05
N ALA A 56 14.41 -8.64 -7.81
CA ALA A 56 14.19 -9.48 -6.63
C ALA A 56 12.71 -9.79 -6.40
N GLY A 57 11.84 -8.79 -6.51
CA GLY A 57 10.41 -8.95 -6.30
C GLY A 57 9.72 -9.71 -7.43
N THR A 58 10.08 -9.48 -8.69
CA THR A 58 9.56 -10.28 -9.83
C THR A 58 10.02 -11.74 -9.71
N PHE A 59 11.28 -11.95 -9.32
CA PHE A 59 11.82 -13.29 -9.10
C PHE A 59 11.03 -14.01 -8.02
N MET A 60 10.85 -13.39 -6.85
CA MET A 60 10.12 -14.01 -5.73
C MET A 60 8.64 -14.23 -6.08
N PHE A 61 7.98 -13.26 -6.72
CA PHE A 61 6.61 -13.40 -7.19
C PHE A 61 6.46 -14.63 -8.09
N LEU A 62 7.25 -14.70 -9.17
CA LEU A 62 7.15 -15.77 -10.15
C LEU A 62 7.71 -17.09 -9.63
N PHE A 63 8.69 -17.09 -8.74
CA PHE A 63 9.20 -18.30 -8.10
C PHE A 63 8.09 -19.03 -7.36
N PHE A 64 7.36 -18.35 -6.48
CA PHE A 64 6.25 -18.99 -5.76
C PHE A 64 5.08 -19.33 -6.68
N ALA A 65 4.76 -18.46 -7.64
CA ALA A 65 3.65 -18.71 -8.56
C ALA A 65 3.91 -19.91 -9.49
N PHE A 66 5.11 -19.99 -10.08
CA PHE A 66 5.54 -21.14 -10.87
C PHE A 66 5.67 -22.40 -10.00
N GLY A 67 6.23 -22.30 -8.80
CA GLY A 67 6.33 -23.43 -7.87
C GLY A 67 4.96 -24.02 -7.54
N GLY A 68 3.98 -23.18 -7.18
CA GLY A 68 2.62 -23.65 -6.93
C GLY A 68 1.93 -24.21 -8.18
N THR A 69 2.17 -23.61 -9.34
CA THR A 69 1.65 -24.16 -10.62
C THR A 69 2.23 -25.54 -10.92
N GLN A 70 3.54 -25.71 -10.72
CA GLN A 70 4.20 -27.00 -10.90
C GLN A 70 3.61 -28.06 -9.95
N VAL A 71 3.38 -27.70 -8.68
CA VAL A 71 2.75 -28.59 -7.70
C VAL A 71 1.35 -29.00 -8.15
N ALA A 72 0.51 -28.03 -8.53
CA ALA A 72 -0.87 -28.27 -8.94
C ALA A 72 -0.94 -29.16 -10.20
N ASN A 73 -0.11 -28.89 -11.19
CA ASN A 73 -0.09 -29.63 -12.44
C ASN A 73 0.53 -31.03 -12.28
N THR A 74 1.52 -31.19 -11.40
CA THR A 74 2.10 -32.52 -11.10
C THR A 74 1.11 -33.40 -10.36
N ALA A 75 0.35 -32.83 -9.40
CA ALA A 75 -0.71 -33.54 -8.71
C ALA A 75 -1.81 -33.99 -9.68
N ALA A 76 -2.28 -33.08 -10.56
CA ALA A 76 -3.28 -33.40 -11.58
C ALA A 76 -2.83 -34.53 -12.53
N ALA A 77 -1.58 -34.50 -12.97
CA ALA A 77 -1.01 -35.55 -13.82
C ALA A 77 -0.95 -36.92 -13.10
N SER A 78 -0.67 -36.92 -11.79
CA SER A 78 -0.61 -38.14 -10.99
C SER A 78 -1.99 -38.77 -10.79
N ASP A 79 -3.02 -37.96 -10.56
CA ASP A 79 -4.41 -38.44 -10.44
C ASP A 79 -4.92 -39.05 -11.76
N ASN A 80 -4.59 -38.43 -12.89
CA ASN A 80 -4.93 -38.94 -14.22
C ASN A 80 -4.23 -40.27 -14.52
N ALA A 81 -2.97 -40.43 -14.11
CA ALA A 81 -2.24 -41.68 -14.28
C ALA A 81 -2.85 -42.81 -13.43
N ALA A 82 -3.29 -42.51 -12.20
CA ALA A 82 -3.97 -43.49 -11.33
C ALA A 82 -5.33 -43.97 -11.89
N THR A 83 -5.98 -43.16 -12.74
CA THR A 83 -7.30 -43.45 -13.32
C THR A 83 -7.25 -43.94 -14.77
N SER A 84 -6.10 -43.88 -15.44
CA SER A 84 -5.89 -44.30 -16.84
C SER A 84 -6.16 -45.78 -17.17
N GLY A 85 -6.45 -46.62 -16.16
CA GLY A 85 -6.91 -48.00 -16.32
C GLY A 85 -8.44 -48.20 -16.26
N GLN A 86 -9.22 -47.14 -16.03
CA GLN A 86 -10.67 -47.20 -15.91
C GLN A 86 -11.34 -46.57 -17.15
N GLY A 87 -11.61 -47.41 -18.15
CA GLY A 87 -12.72 -47.26 -19.11
C GLY A 87 -12.67 -46.09 -20.09
N GLU A 88 -12.31 -46.40 -21.33
CA GLU A 88 -12.57 -45.60 -22.54
C GLU A 88 -14.06 -45.22 -22.66
N THR A 89 -14.47 -44.11 -22.06
CA THR A 89 -15.63 -43.34 -22.53
C THR A 89 -15.24 -41.88 -22.49
N SER A 90 -14.99 -41.35 -23.69
CA SER A 90 -14.66 -39.97 -24.02
C SER A 90 -15.62 -38.96 -23.35
N ILE A 91 -15.25 -38.51 -22.16
CA ILE A 91 -15.70 -37.21 -21.63
C ILE A 91 -14.51 -36.28 -21.84
N GLU A 92 -14.68 -35.24 -22.65
CA GLU A 92 -13.76 -34.10 -22.66
C GLU A 92 -13.49 -33.71 -21.21
N GLN A 93 -12.26 -33.90 -20.73
CA GLN A 93 -11.95 -33.71 -19.32
C GLN A 93 -12.23 -32.25 -18.97
N GLY A 94 -13.35 -32.02 -18.27
CA GLY A 94 -13.80 -30.70 -17.88
C GLY A 94 -12.76 -30.01 -16.97
N PRO A 95 -12.89 -28.69 -16.77
CA PRO A 95 -11.96 -27.93 -15.94
C PRO A 95 -11.88 -28.50 -14.52
N ASN A 96 -10.68 -28.90 -14.09
CA ASN A 96 -10.41 -29.30 -12.71
C ASN A 96 -10.35 -28.04 -11.83
N THR A 97 -11.49 -27.68 -11.24
CA THR A 97 -11.65 -26.44 -10.46
C THR A 97 -10.74 -26.36 -9.25
N SER A 98 -10.36 -27.49 -8.63
CA SER A 98 -9.40 -27.53 -7.52
C SER A 98 -8.00 -27.11 -7.95
N VAL A 99 -7.53 -27.59 -9.10
CA VAL A 99 -6.24 -27.20 -9.70
C VAL A 99 -6.26 -25.73 -10.10
N LEU A 100 -7.34 -25.30 -10.77
CA LEU A 100 -7.50 -23.90 -11.19
C LEU A 100 -7.53 -22.94 -9.99
N LEU A 101 -8.26 -23.30 -8.92
CA LEU A 101 -8.31 -22.52 -7.69
C LEU A 101 -6.93 -22.44 -7.02
N TYR A 102 -6.20 -23.55 -6.93
CA TYR A 102 -4.86 -23.58 -6.36
C TYR A 102 -3.91 -22.65 -7.12
N ILE A 103 -3.88 -22.74 -8.46
CA ILE A 103 -3.05 -21.88 -9.32
C ILE A 103 -3.44 -20.41 -9.13
N SER A 104 -4.74 -20.12 -9.15
CA SER A 104 -5.24 -18.75 -8.99
C SER A 104 -4.82 -18.16 -7.64
N LEU A 105 -4.99 -18.92 -6.55
CA LEU A 105 -4.60 -18.51 -5.21
C LEU A 105 -3.11 -18.21 -5.14
N ILE A 106 -2.24 -19.11 -5.63
CA ILE A 106 -0.80 -18.90 -5.51
C ILE A 106 -0.32 -17.69 -6.32
N PHE A 107 -0.86 -17.45 -7.52
CA PHE A 107 -0.53 -16.25 -8.30
C PHE A 107 -0.96 -14.97 -7.59
N GLY A 108 -2.23 -14.89 -7.17
CA GLY A 108 -2.76 -13.70 -6.51
C GLY A 108 -2.09 -13.39 -5.18
N PHE A 109 -1.93 -14.38 -4.30
CA PHE A 109 -1.28 -14.20 -3.00
C PHE A 109 0.22 -13.96 -3.12
N SER A 110 0.91 -14.62 -4.07
CA SER A 110 2.33 -14.35 -4.32
C SER A 110 2.54 -12.91 -4.78
N LEU A 111 1.71 -12.40 -5.72
CA LEU A 111 1.77 -11.00 -6.13
C LEU A 111 1.48 -10.07 -4.95
N MET A 112 0.41 -10.32 -4.19
CA MET A 112 0.05 -9.51 -3.02
C MET A 112 1.22 -9.35 -2.06
N VAL A 113 1.80 -10.46 -1.60
CA VAL A 113 2.86 -10.46 -0.59
C VAL A 113 4.09 -9.73 -1.11
N ASN A 114 4.55 -10.08 -2.32
CA ASN A 114 5.75 -9.48 -2.88
C ASN A 114 5.54 -8.00 -3.22
N ALA A 115 4.38 -7.62 -3.74
CA ALA A 115 4.07 -6.22 -4.01
C ALA A 115 4.10 -5.42 -2.70
N TRP A 116 3.58 -5.98 -1.60
CA TRP A 116 3.62 -5.33 -0.30
C TRP A 116 5.05 -5.15 0.23
N VAL A 117 5.89 -6.18 0.12
CA VAL A 117 7.30 -6.15 0.56
C VAL A 117 8.09 -5.07 -0.19
N PHE A 118 7.92 -4.97 -1.51
CA PHE A 118 8.71 -4.06 -2.36
C PHE A 118 8.01 -2.73 -2.69
N PHE A 119 6.79 -2.50 -2.18
CA PHE A 119 5.97 -1.32 -2.49
C PHE A 119 6.73 0.00 -2.28
N ARG A 120 7.51 0.09 -1.20
CA ARG A 120 8.26 1.31 -0.84
C ARG A 120 9.63 1.43 -1.52
N VAL A 121 10.06 0.42 -2.27
CA VAL A 121 11.40 0.39 -2.90
C VAL A 121 11.30 0.68 -4.40
N SER A 122 10.51 -0.11 -5.14
CA SER A 122 10.28 0.09 -6.58
C SER A 122 8.85 0.47 -6.93
N GLY A 123 7.89 0.26 -6.02
CA GLY A 123 6.46 0.27 -6.31
C GLY A 123 5.89 -1.13 -6.55
N GLY A 124 6.73 -2.16 -6.70
CA GLY A 124 6.31 -3.55 -6.90
C GLY A 124 5.58 -3.77 -8.23
N LEU A 125 6.20 -3.40 -9.36
CA LEU A 125 5.53 -3.43 -10.67
C LEU A 125 5.43 -4.85 -11.24
N PHE A 126 6.56 -5.57 -11.23
CA PHE A 126 6.72 -7.00 -11.56
C PHE A 126 6.15 -7.49 -12.89
N ASN A 127 5.77 -6.57 -13.77
CA ASN A 127 5.06 -6.86 -15.01
C ASN A 127 5.33 -5.75 -16.04
N PRO A 128 5.82 -6.09 -17.24
CA PRO A 128 5.98 -5.15 -18.34
C PRO A 128 4.69 -4.39 -18.72
N ALA A 129 3.54 -5.06 -18.70
CA ALA A 129 2.25 -4.45 -19.03
C ALA A 129 1.84 -3.39 -17.98
N VAL A 130 2.10 -3.66 -16.70
CA VAL A 130 1.91 -2.68 -15.61
C VAL A 130 2.89 -1.52 -15.76
N THR A 131 4.15 -1.82 -16.05
CA THR A 131 5.20 -0.81 -16.26
C THR A 131 4.85 0.14 -17.40
N LEU A 132 4.31 -0.41 -18.51
CA LEU A 132 3.79 0.37 -19.61
C LEU A 132 2.64 1.28 -19.17
N GLY A 133 1.66 0.76 -18.41
CA GLY A 133 0.53 1.54 -17.92
C GLY A 133 0.96 2.71 -17.05
N LEU A 134 1.86 2.47 -16.10
CA LEU A 134 2.41 3.51 -15.23
C LEU A 134 3.26 4.53 -16.01
N TYR A 135 3.92 4.13 -17.08
CA TYR A 135 4.60 5.05 -17.99
C TYR A 135 3.61 5.95 -18.74
N LEU A 136 2.52 5.39 -19.27
CA LEU A 136 1.50 6.13 -20.04
C LEU A 136 0.80 7.21 -19.22
N ILE A 137 0.55 6.97 -17.94
CA ILE A 137 -0.04 7.98 -17.03
C ILE A 137 1.01 8.93 -16.41
N GLY A 138 2.30 8.77 -16.74
CA GLY A 138 3.39 9.60 -16.22
C GLY A 138 3.85 9.28 -14.79
N ALA A 139 3.35 8.21 -14.17
CA ALA A 139 3.77 7.76 -12.85
C ALA A 139 5.21 7.20 -12.83
N VAL A 140 5.68 6.66 -13.96
CA VAL A 140 7.02 6.12 -14.15
C VAL A 140 7.70 6.79 -15.34
N LYS A 141 8.94 7.25 -15.18
CA LYS A 141 9.72 7.86 -16.29
C LYS A 141 10.28 6.78 -17.22
N LEU A 142 10.46 7.10 -18.50
CA LEU A 142 10.96 6.17 -19.53
C LEU A 142 12.22 5.39 -19.11
N ARG A 143 13.21 6.07 -18.53
CA ARG A 143 14.44 5.41 -18.03
C ARG A 143 14.14 4.33 -16.99
N ARG A 144 13.27 4.63 -16.02
CA ARG A 144 12.84 3.68 -14.99
C ARG A 144 12.11 2.51 -15.64
N ALA A 145 11.19 2.81 -16.56
CA ALA A 145 10.43 1.79 -17.28
C ALA A 145 11.34 0.79 -18.02
N ILE A 146 12.35 1.28 -18.75
CA ILE A 146 13.31 0.42 -19.47
C ILE A 146 14.12 -0.46 -18.50
N LEU A 147 14.62 0.11 -17.41
CA LEU A 147 15.39 -0.65 -16.42
C LEU A 147 14.53 -1.70 -15.70
N CYS A 148 13.30 -1.34 -15.32
CA CYS A 148 12.35 -2.26 -14.72
C CYS A 148 11.99 -3.40 -15.70
N PHE A 149 11.76 -3.08 -16.98
CA PHE A 149 11.48 -4.08 -18.02
C PHE A 149 12.60 -5.11 -18.11
N ILE A 150 13.87 -4.67 -18.22
CA ILE A 150 15.01 -5.58 -18.29
C ILE A 150 15.09 -6.44 -17.02
N SER A 151 14.96 -5.83 -15.84
CA SER A 151 14.96 -6.54 -14.56
C SER A 151 13.86 -7.59 -14.46
N GLN A 152 12.64 -7.24 -14.86
CA GLN A 152 11.48 -8.15 -14.84
C GLN A 152 11.74 -9.34 -15.76
N MET A 153 12.15 -9.11 -17.01
CA MET A 153 12.44 -10.17 -17.98
C MET A 153 13.52 -11.14 -17.47
N LEU A 154 14.64 -10.60 -16.95
CA LEU A 154 15.71 -11.42 -16.37
C LEU A 154 15.22 -12.23 -15.16
N ALA A 155 14.40 -11.62 -14.30
CA ALA A 155 13.86 -12.28 -13.12
C ALA A 155 12.87 -13.40 -13.46
N GLY A 156 12.03 -13.22 -14.48
CA GLY A 156 11.10 -14.28 -14.93
C GLY A 156 11.81 -15.49 -15.52
N MET A 157 12.87 -15.27 -16.31
CA MET A 157 13.73 -16.35 -16.80
C MET A 157 14.44 -17.06 -15.63
N ALA A 158 14.97 -16.30 -14.68
CA ALA A 158 15.63 -16.86 -13.50
C ALA A 158 14.68 -17.67 -12.63
N ALA A 159 13.47 -17.18 -12.36
CA ALA A 159 12.46 -17.87 -11.56
C ALA A 159 12.05 -19.19 -12.21
N ALA A 160 11.75 -19.19 -13.52
CA ALA A 160 11.42 -20.40 -14.26
C ALA A 160 12.60 -21.41 -14.26
N GLY A 161 13.83 -20.91 -14.45
CA GLY A 161 15.03 -21.75 -14.47
C GLY A 161 15.31 -22.40 -13.12
N VAL A 162 15.16 -21.64 -12.03
CA VAL A 162 15.32 -22.17 -10.67
C VAL A 162 14.25 -23.22 -10.37
N ILE A 163 12.97 -22.96 -10.68
CA ILE A 163 11.90 -23.94 -10.45
C ILE A 163 12.14 -25.23 -11.24
N SER A 164 12.55 -25.12 -12.51
CA SER A 164 12.91 -26.28 -13.34
C SER A 164 14.11 -27.06 -12.79
N ALA A 165 15.02 -26.42 -12.07
CA ALA A 165 16.22 -27.06 -11.54
C ALA A 165 15.99 -27.74 -10.18
N ILE A 166 15.09 -27.18 -9.34
CA ILE A 166 14.92 -27.65 -7.96
C ILE A 166 13.71 -28.57 -7.77
N LEU A 167 12.68 -28.46 -8.61
CA LEU A 167 11.49 -29.31 -8.53
C LEU A 167 11.60 -30.49 -9.48
N PRO A 168 11.09 -31.68 -9.10
CA PRO A 168 11.15 -32.86 -9.94
C PRO A 168 10.22 -32.76 -11.15
N GLY A 169 10.61 -33.43 -12.24
CA GLY A 169 9.83 -33.52 -13.47
C GLY A 169 10.06 -32.35 -14.45
N PRO A 170 9.49 -32.43 -15.66
CA PRO A 170 9.57 -31.35 -16.64
C PRO A 170 8.80 -30.12 -16.15
N LEU A 171 9.31 -28.93 -16.48
CA LEU A 171 8.66 -27.67 -16.14
C LEU A 171 7.31 -27.56 -16.87
N ASN A 172 6.22 -27.48 -16.10
CA ASN A 172 4.84 -27.43 -16.58
C ASN A 172 4.11 -26.21 -16.00
N VAL A 173 4.62 -25.02 -16.32
CA VAL A 173 4.08 -23.73 -15.83
C VAL A 173 3.84 -22.72 -16.96
N SER A 174 4.06 -23.14 -18.21
CA SER A 174 3.94 -22.33 -19.41
C SER A 174 2.48 -21.93 -19.68
N THR A 175 2.28 -20.75 -20.25
CA THR A 175 0.97 -20.32 -20.73
C THR A 175 0.72 -20.87 -22.12
N THR A 176 -0.39 -21.59 -22.29
CA THR A 176 -0.83 -22.15 -23.58
C THR A 176 -2.33 -21.96 -23.74
N LEU A 177 -2.80 -21.87 -24.99
CA LEU A 177 -4.24 -21.86 -25.27
C LEU A 177 -4.85 -23.20 -24.85
N GLY A 178 -5.98 -23.11 -24.13
CA GLY A 178 -6.79 -24.25 -23.73
C GLY A 178 -7.58 -24.84 -24.92
N PRO A 179 -8.17 -26.03 -24.74
CA PRO A 179 -9.00 -26.66 -25.76
C PRO A 179 -10.14 -25.75 -26.23
N GLY A 180 -10.36 -25.67 -27.54
CA GLY A 180 -11.45 -24.88 -28.13
C GLY A 180 -11.24 -23.36 -28.16
N VAL A 181 -10.11 -22.84 -27.66
CA VAL A 181 -9.81 -21.40 -27.65
C VAL A 181 -9.03 -21.01 -28.90
N SER A 182 -9.61 -20.14 -29.72
CA SER A 182 -8.93 -19.52 -30.86
C SER A 182 -7.89 -18.48 -30.42
N ILE A 183 -6.93 -18.18 -31.30
CA ILE A 183 -5.92 -17.12 -31.07
C ILE A 183 -6.59 -15.78 -30.75
N ALA A 184 -7.65 -15.42 -31.48
CA ALA A 184 -8.36 -14.17 -31.26
C ALA A 184 -9.03 -14.15 -29.88
N GLN A 185 -9.72 -15.22 -29.48
CA GLN A 185 -10.30 -15.34 -28.14
C GLN A 185 -9.22 -15.21 -27.06
N GLY A 186 -8.06 -15.86 -27.24
CA GLY A 186 -6.92 -15.73 -26.33
C GLY A 186 -6.43 -14.28 -26.18
N VAL A 187 -6.30 -13.53 -27.28
CA VAL A 187 -5.94 -12.11 -27.23
C VAL A 187 -6.95 -11.29 -26.43
N PHE A 188 -8.24 -11.45 -26.70
CA PHE A 188 -9.29 -10.68 -26.00
C PHE A 188 -9.39 -11.07 -24.52
N LEU A 189 -9.24 -12.35 -24.19
CA LEU A 189 -9.15 -12.80 -22.80
C LEU A 189 -7.98 -12.11 -22.09
N GLU A 190 -6.77 -12.23 -22.62
CA GLU A 190 -5.58 -11.60 -22.02
C GLU A 190 -5.69 -10.06 -21.93
N MET A 191 -6.36 -9.42 -22.91
CA MET A 191 -6.68 -8.00 -22.85
C MET A 191 -7.56 -7.65 -21.65
N PHE A 192 -8.70 -8.33 -21.47
CA PHE A 192 -9.61 -8.02 -20.36
C PHE A 192 -9.00 -8.34 -19.00
N LEU A 193 -8.33 -9.50 -18.87
CA LEU A 193 -7.66 -9.91 -17.64
C LEU A 193 -6.57 -8.90 -17.23
N THR A 194 -5.73 -8.48 -18.18
CA THR A 194 -4.69 -7.47 -17.92
C THR A 194 -5.31 -6.10 -17.62
N SER A 195 -6.41 -5.74 -18.29
CA SER A 195 -7.08 -4.46 -18.05
C SER A 195 -7.61 -4.34 -16.61
N LEU A 196 -8.17 -5.42 -16.06
CA LEU A 196 -8.59 -5.48 -14.66
C LEU A 196 -7.40 -5.19 -13.73
N LEU A 197 -6.30 -5.93 -13.89
CA LEU A 197 -5.11 -5.77 -13.07
C LEU A 197 -4.55 -4.34 -13.13
N VAL A 198 -4.37 -3.79 -14.34
CA VAL A 198 -3.78 -2.46 -14.53
C VAL A 198 -4.72 -1.36 -14.02
N PHE A 199 -6.02 -1.47 -14.26
CA PHE A 199 -6.99 -0.49 -13.76
C PHE A 199 -7.07 -0.50 -12.23
N THR A 200 -7.03 -1.68 -11.59
CA THR A 200 -6.91 -1.79 -10.12
C THR A 200 -5.66 -1.09 -9.59
N ILE A 201 -4.52 -1.22 -10.26
CA ILE A 201 -3.29 -0.53 -9.88
C ILE A 201 -3.45 0.99 -9.97
N PHE A 202 -4.06 1.49 -11.04
CA PHE A 202 -4.32 2.92 -11.18
C PHE A 202 -5.21 3.46 -10.06
N MET A 203 -6.31 2.77 -9.77
CA MET A 203 -7.28 3.25 -8.78
C MET A 203 -6.82 3.07 -7.33
N LEU A 204 -6.01 2.05 -7.01
CA LEU A 204 -5.61 1.77 -5.62
C LEU A 204 -4.21 2.29 -5.27
N ALA A 205 -3.24 2.22 -6.19
CA ALA A 205 -1.85 2.58 -5.91
C ALA A 205 -1.46 3.97 -6.43
N VAL A 206 -1.98 4.35 -7.60
CA VAL A 206 -1.65 5.65 -8.22
C VAL A 206 -2.51 6.76 -7.62
N GLU A 207 -3.83 6.61 -7.65
CA GLU A 207 -4.73 7.54 -6.96
C GLU A 207 -4.46 7.50 -5.46
N LYS A 208 -4.27 8.68 -4.88
CA LYS A 208 -4.02 8.82 -3.44
C LYS A 208 -5.35 9.00 -2.72
N HIS A 209 -5.64 8.06 -1.82
CA HIS A 209 -6.82 8.01 -0.96
C HIS A 209 -6.44 7.30 0.36
N LYS A 210 -7.32 7.28 1.38
CA LYS A 210 -6.96 6.70 2.69
C LYS A 210 -6.46 5.25 2.64
N ALA A 211 -7.01 4.46 1.73
CA ALA A 211 -6.70 3.04 1.60
C ALA A 211 -5.51 2.73 0.66
N THR A 212 -4.76 3.72 0.15
CA THR A 212 -3.64 3.47 -0.78
C THR A 212 -2.57 2.54 -0.18
N PHE A 213 -2.40 2.50 1.15
CA PHE A 213 -1.47 1.56 1.79
C PHE A 213 -1.90 0.09 1.70
N LEU A 214 -3.18 -0.17 1.43
CA LEU A 214 -3.75 -1.51 1.20
C LEU A 214 -3.75 -1.90 -0.29
N ALA A 215 -3.24 -1.06 -1.19
CA ALA A 215 -3.23 -1.33 -2.62
C ALA A 215 -2.66 -2.71 -2.99
N PRO A 216 -1.56 -3.21 -2.38
CA PRO A 216 -1.05 -4.55 -2.68
C PRO A 216 -2.07 -5.68 -2.48
N ILE A 217 -3.00 -5.55 -1.51
CA ILE A 217 -4.07 -6.54 -1.30
C ILE A 217 -5.01 -6.55 -2.51
N GLY A 218 -5.55 -5.38 -2.87
CA GLY A 218 -6.48 -5.27 -3.99
C GLY A 218 -5.85 -5.72 -5.31
N ILE A 219 -4.57 -5.41 -5.53
CA ILE A 219 -3.82 -5.82 -6.72
C ILE A 219 -3.67 -7.35 -6.79
N GLY A 220 -3.31 -8.01 -5.68
CA GLY A 220 -3.22 -9.46 -5.65
C GLY A 220 -4.57 -10.15 -5.81
N LEU A 221 -5.64 -9.59 -5.22
CA LEU A 221 -7.00 -10.10 -5.42
C LEU A 221 -7.50 -9.91 -6.86
N ALA A 222 -7.11 -8.82 -7.55
CA ALA A 222 -7.41 -8.63 -8.96
C ALA A 222 -6.72 -9.70 -9.83
N LEU A 223 -5.45 -10.02 -9.55
CA LEU A 223 -4.77 -11.12 -10.22
C LEU A 223 -5.43 -12.47 -9.90
N PHE A 224 -5.78 -12.74 -8.63
CA PHE A 224 -6.50 -13.95 -8.25
C PHE A 224 -7.79 -14.15 -9.06
N VAL A 225 -8.64 -13.11 -9.14
CA VAL A 225 -9.89 -13.17 -9.90
C VAL A 225 -9.62 -13.35 -11.40
N ALA A 226 -8.59 -12.70 -11.93
CA ALA A 226 -8.24 -12.87 -13.32
C ALA A 226 -7.74 -14.29 -13.64
N GLU A 227 -6.95 -14.90 -12.75
CA GLU A 227 -6.46 -16.28 -12.92
C GLU A 227 -7.60 -17.30 -12.84
N LEU A 228 -8.61 -17.08 -11.98
CA LEU A 228 -9.80 -17.96 -11.91
C LEU A 228 -10.50 -18.12 -13.28
N VAL A 229 -10.41 -17.10 -14.12
CA VAL A 229 -10.93 -17.12 -15.49
C VAL A 229 -9.85 -17.54 -16.49
N GLY A 230 -8.65 -16.98 -16.38
CA GLY A 230 -7.61 -17.04 -17.40
C GLY A 230 -6.86 -18.37 -17.49
N VAL A 231 -6.61 -19.04 -16.35
CA VAL A 231 -5.73 -20.22 -16.29
C VAL A 231 -6.19 -21.31 -17.25
N PHE A 232 -7.49 -21.63 -17.24
CA PHE A 232 -8.01 -22.73 -18.06
C PHE A 232 -7.94 -22.44 -19.57
N PHE A 233 -8.19 -21.21 -19.99
CA PHE A 233 -8.33 -20.87 -21.41
C PHE A 233 -7.04 -20.40 -22.07
N THR A 234 -6.13 -19.78 -21.31
CA THR A 234 -4.92 -19.13 -21.85
C THR A 234 -3.66 -19.47 -21.07
N GLY A 235 -3.80 -20.17 -19.94
CA GLY A 235 -2.75 -20.34 -18.94
C GLY A 235 -2.63 -19.16 -17.97
N GLY A 236 -3.43 -18.10 -18.12
CA GLY A 236 -3.44 -16.94 -17.24
C GLY A 236 -2.12 -16.17 -17.31
N SER A 237 -1.87 -15.46 -18.41
CA SER A 237 -0.62 -14.72 -18.56
C SER A 237 -0.63 -13.42 -17.78
N LEU A 238 -1.43 -12.46 -18.25
CA LEU A 238 -1.50 -11.06 -17.84
C LEU A 238 -0.17 -10.28 -17.88
N ASN A 239 0.93 -10.97 -18.15
CA ASN A 239 2.28 -10.53 -17.85
C ASN A 239 3.24 -11.17 -18.85
N PRO A 240 3.80 -10.37 -19.78
CA PRO A 240 4.73 -10.89 -20.78
C PRO A 240 5.94 -11.61 -20.17
N THR A 241 6.47 -11.15 -19.03
CA THR A 241 7.57 -11.80 -18.32
C THR A 241 7.18 -13.20 -17.82
N ARG A 242 5.97 -13.34 -17.27
CA ARG A 242 5.43 -14.60 -16.74
C ARG A 242 5.27 -15.66 -17.83
N SER A 243 4.92 -15.25 -19.05
CA SER A 243 4.80 -16.16 -20.20
C SER A 243 6.12 -16.43 -20.89
N PHE A 244 6.99 -15.43 -20.98
CA PHE A 244 8.26 -15.54 -21.69
C PHE A 244 9.29 -16.42 -20.95
N GLY A 245 9.41 -16.25 -19.62
CA GLY A 245 10.39 -16.96 -18.80
C GLY A 245 10.38 -18.48 -19.00
N PRO A 246 9.24 -19.16 -18.81
CA PRO A 246 9.12 -20.61 -19.04
C PRO A 246 9.43 -21.04 -20.48
N CYS A 247 9.08 -20.24 -21.49
CA CYS A 247 9.40 -20.55 -22.89
C CYS A 247 10.92 -20.56 -23.13
N VAL A 248 11.67 -19.63 -22.53
CA VAL A 248 13.13 -19.60 -22.62
C VAL A 248 13.77 -20.84 -22.00
N VAL A 249 13.27 -21.24 -20.83
CA VAL A 249 13.84 -22.38 -20.08
C VAL A 249 13.52 -23.71 -20.75
N THR A 250 12.31 -23.86 -21.29
CA THR A 250 11.87 -25.08 -21.99
C THR A 250 12.36 -25.14 -23.43
N GLY A 251 12.76 -24.01 -24.02
CA GLY A 251 13.03 -23.89 -25.45
C GLY A 251 11.78 -24.01 -26.34
N LEU A 252 10.58 -24.00 -25.75
CA LEU A 252 9.32 -24.21 -26.44
C LEU A 252 8.57 -22.89 -26.54
N PHE A 253 8.46 -22.37 -27.77
CA PHE A 253 7.70 -21.17 -28.09
C PHE A 253 6.52 -21.55 -29.00
N PRO A 254 5.28 -21.52 -28.49
CA PRO A 254 4.11 -21.66 -29.35
C PRO A 254 4.13 -20.59 -30.46
N ARG A 255 3.67 -20.92 -31.67
CA ARG A 255 3.61 -19.95 -32.79
C ARG A 255 2.79 -18.69 -32.43
N TYR A 256 1.81 -18.85 -31.55
CA TYR A 256 0.96 -17.77 -31.04
C TYR A 256 1.51 -17.08 -29.79
N GLN A 257 2.76 -17.31 -29.36
CA GLN A 257 3.29 -16.74 -28.12
C GLN A 257 3.14 -15.20 -28.05
N TYR A 258 3.16 -14.52 -29.20
CA TYR A 258 2.96 -13.08 -29.29
C TYR A 258 1.64 -12.59 -28.65
N ILE A 259 0.61 -13.43 -28.51
CA ILE A 259 -0.64 -13.04 -27.83
C ILE A 259 -0.41 -12.64 -26.38
N TYR A 260 0.59 -13.23 -25.70
CA TYR A 260 0.96 -12.92 -24.33
C TYR A 260 1.78 -11.63 -24.20
N TRP A 261 2.02 -10.95 -25.31
CA TRP A 261 2.54 -9.59 -25.37
C TRP A 261 1.46 -8.63 -25.83
N PHE A 262 0.82 -8.98 -26.95
CA PHE A 262 -0.18 -8.14 -27.60
C PHE A 262 -1.46 -7.98 -26.76
N GLY A 263 -1.99 -9.08 -26.22
CA GLY A 263 -3.16 -9.07 -25.32
C GLY A 263 -2.91 -8.20 -24.10
N PRO A 264 -1.85 -8.43 -23.30
CA PRO A 264 -1.53 -7.57 -22.16
C PRO A 264 -1.29 -6.10 -22.54
N CYS A 265 -0.64 -5.82 -23.67
CA CYS A 265 -0.48 -4.45 -24.17
C CYS A 265 -1.84 -3.78 -24.45
N MET A 266 -2.74 -4.47 -25.16
CA MET A 266 -4.11 -3.98 -25.39
C MET A 266 -4.87 -3.77 -24.07
N GLY A 267 -4.70 -4.67 -23.11
CA GLY A 267 -5.32 -4.56 -21.79
C GLY A 267 -4.84 -3.33 -21.01
N THR A 268 -3.54 -3.06 -21.06
CA THR A 268 -2.96 -1.82 -20.51
C THR A 268 -3.52 -0.57 -21.18
N LEU A 269 -3.64 -0.57 -22.52
CA LEU A 269 -4.21 0.57 -23.26
C LEU A 269 -5.69 0.79 -22.92
N LEU A 270 -6.46 -0.30 -22.76
CA LEU A 270 -7.86 -0.23 -22.35
C LEU A 270 -8.00 0.33 -20.93
N ALA A 271 -7.21 -0.17 -19.97
CA ALA A 271 -7.20 0.36 -18.61
C ALA A 271 -6.78 1.84 -18.56
N TRP A 272 -5.79 2.22 -19.37
CA TRP A 272 -5.35 3.61 -19.51
C TRP A 272 -6.46 4.49 -20.07
N GLY A 273 -7.13 4.08 -21.16
CA GLY A 273 -8.25 4.82 -21.75
C GLY A 273 -9.39 5.01 -20.74
N MET A 274 -9.78 3.94 -20.04
CA MET A 274 -10.81 4.01 -18.99
C MET A 274 -10.41 4.94 -17.85
N TYR A 275 -9.17 4.86 -17.38
CA TYR A 275 -8.66 5.75 -16.34
C TYR A 275 -8.66 7.22 -16.79
N MET A 276 -8.26 7.52 -18.03
CA MET A 276 -8.33 8.88 -18.57
C MET A 276 -9.77 9.40 -18.62
N ILE A 277 -10.74 8.57 -19.02
CA ILE A 277 -12.16 8.94 -19.00
C ILE A 277 -12.61 9.26 -17.57
N VAL A 278 -12.37 8.35 -16.61
CA VAL A 278 -12.73 8.52 -15.19
C VAL A 278 -12.11 9.80 -14.61
N LYS A 279 -10.87 10.12 -14.97
CA LYS A 279 -10.20 11.35 -14.54
C LYS A 279 -10.76 12.60 -15.21
N SER A 280 -11.11 12.53 -16.50
CA SER A 280 -11.64 13.67 -17.27
C SER A 280 -13.03 14.10 -16.82
N VAL A 281 -13.84 13.18 -16.30
CA VAL A 281 -15.18 13.47 -15.74
C VAL A 281 -15.14 13.78 -14.25
N GLU A 282 -13.95 13.99 -13.69
CA GLU A 282 -13.74 14.36 -12.29
C GLU A 282 -14.43 13.44 -11.28
N TYR A 283 -14.28 12.11 -11.43
CA TYR A 283 -15.01 11.06 -10.68
C TYR A 283 -15.19 11.25 -9.16
N ARG A 284 -14.33 12.05 -8.50
CA ARG A 284 -14.46 12.40 -7.08
C ARG A 284 -15.75 13.18 -6.77
N THR A 285 -16.31 13.88 -7.75
CA THR A 285 -17.57 14.63 -7.60
C THR A 285 -18.80 13.71 -7.58
N VAL A 286 -18.70 12.50 -8.13
CA VAL A 286 -19.83 11.55 -8.21
C VAL A 286 -20.24 11.05 -6.84
N ASN A 287 -19.28 10.74 -5.96
CA ASN A 287 -19.52 10.32 -4.57
C ASN A 287 -18.56 11.07 -3.64
N PRO A 288 -18.84 12.35 -3.33
CA PRO A 288 -17.96 13.19 -2.52
C PRO A 288 -17.82 12.64 -1.09
N GLY A 289 -16.60 12.64 -0.55
CA GLY A 289 -16.36 12.23 0.84
C GLY A 289 -16.42 10.73 1.13
N GLN A 290 -16.49 9.88 0.09
CA GLN A 290 -16.63 8.43 0.25
C GLN A 290 -15.53 7.76 1.11
N ASP A 291 -14.32 8.33 1.17
CA ASP A 291 -13.21 7.83 1.98
C ASP A 291 -12.93 8.68 3.23
N PHE A 292 -13.87 9.52 3.66
CA PHE A 292 -13.70 10.40 4.83
C PHE A 292 -13.96 9.65 6.14
N ASP A 293 -13.39 10.15 7.24
CA ASP A 293 -13.75 9.72 8.59
C ASP A 293 -14.75 10.70 9.20
N ASP A 294 -15.25 10.39 10.40
CA ASP A 294 -16.26 11.18 11.08
C ASP A 294 -15.84 12.65 11.27
N HIS A 295 -14.55 12.91 11.50
CA HIS A 295 -14.05 14.27 11.69
C HIS A 295 -13.97 15.06 10.38
N GLU A 296 -13.57 14.39 9.31
CA GLU A 296 -13.54 14.98 7.97
C GLU A 296 -14.95 15.21 7.42
N ALA A 297 -15.85 14.25 7.60
CA ALA A 297 -17.25 14.37 7.20
C ALA A 297 -17.95 15.51 7.94
N ALA A 298 -17.65 15.72 9.23
CA ALA A 298 -18.19 16.82 10.01
C ALA A 298 -17.75 18.21 9.51
N LEU A 299 -16.59 18.30 8.85
CA LEU A 299 -16.04 19.55 8.28
C LEU A 299 -16.28 19.67 6.77
N PHE A 300 -16.91 18.67 6.16
CA PHE A 300 -17.10 18.61 4.72
C PHE A 300 -18.50 19.07 4.33
N HIS A 301 -18.57 20.22 3.67
CA HIS A 301 -19.81 20.81 3.18
C HIS A 301 -19.65 21.16 1.69
N PRO A 302 -19.72 20.15 0.80
CA PRO A 302 -19.67 20.40 -0.64
C PRO A 302 -20.97 21.08 -1.11
N PRO A 303 -20.95 21.79 -2.25
CA PRO A 303 -22.17 22.25 -2.91
C PRO A 303 -23.04 21.06 -3.36
N ASP A 304 -24.35 21.29 -3.56
CA ASP A 304 -25.31 20.25 -3.95
C ASP A 304 -24.97 19.60 -5.30
N ASP A 305 -24.35 20.34 -6.21
CA ASP A 305 -23.90 19.86 -7.53
C ASP A 305 -22.43 20.26 -7.78
N PRO A 306 -21.46 19.48 -7.25
CA PRO A 306 -20.05 19.80 -7.39
C PRO A 306 -19.57 19.54 -8.81
N THR A 307 -19.04 20.57 -9.44
CA THR A 307 -18.54 20.50 -10.83
C THR A 307 -17.03 20.33 -10.90
N SER A 308 -16.31 20.42 -9.78
CA SER A 308 -14.85 20.25 -9.74
C SER A 308 -14.34 19.53 -8.49
N ALA A 309 -13.19 18.90 -8.63
CA ALA A 309 -12.47 18.13 -7.62
C ALA A 309 -11.97 19.02 -6.48
N GLU A 310 -11.80 20.32 -6.71
CA GLU A 310 -11.45 21.29 -5.68
C GLU A 310 -12.62 21.50 -4.70
N GLN A 311 -13.86 21.52 -5.19
CA GLN A 311 -15.06 21.67 -4.36
C GLN A 311 -15.32 20.45 -3.47
N VAL A 312 -14.84 19.27 -3.88
CA VAL A 312 -14.93 18.02 -3.13
C VAL A 312 -13.58 17.61 -2.54
N GLY A 313 -12.68 18.58 -2.39
CA GLY A 313 -11.38 18.38 -1.79
C GLY A 313 -11.49 17.94 -0.34
N ARG A 314 -10.56 17.07 0.08
CA ARG A 314 -10.50 16.58 1.45
C ARG A 314 -10.15 17.71 2.42
N PRO A 315 -10.94 17.94 3.49
CA PRO A 315 -10.67 18.99 4.45
C PRO A 315 -9.40 18.70 5.27
N ASN A 316 -8.58 19.72 5.50
CA ASN A 316 -7.41 19.61 6.36
C ASN A 316 -7.82 19.85 7.83
N VAL A 317 -8.33 18.81 8.47
CA VAL A 317 -8.82 18.83 9.86
C VAL A 317 -7.79 19.45 10.82
N ALA A 318 -6.50 19.10 10.67
CA ALA A 318 -5.44 19.60 11.54
C ALA A 318 -5.22 21.12 11.38
N ALA A 319 -5.19 21.62 10.14
CA ALA A 319 -5.07 23.04 9.89
C ALA A 319 -6.28 23.83 10.43
N ILE A 320 -7.49 23.30 10.23
CA ILE A 320 -8.74 23.91 10.70
C ILE A 320 -8.76 23.94 12.24
N ALA A 321 -8.38 22.85 12.91
CA ALA A 321 -8.33 22.78 14.37
C ALA A 321 -7.31 23.77 14.95
N VAL A 322 -6.14 23.92 14.32
CA VAL A 322 -5.14 24.92 14.73
C VAL A 322 -5.67 26.34 14.56
N GLU A 323 -6.32 26.64 13.43
CA GLU A 323 -6.88 27.97 13.18
C GLU A 323 -8.00 28.31 14.19
N GLN A 324 -8.86 27.35 14.51
CA GLN A 324 -9.88 27.51 15.55
C GLN A 324 -9.26 27.74 16.93
N ALA A 325 -8.22 26.99 17.31
CA ALA A 325 -7.51 27.19 18.57
C ALA A 325 -6.87 28.58 18.66
N VAL A 326 -6.23 29.05 17.58
CA VAL A 326 -5.65 30.40 17.50
C VAL A 326 -6.73 31.48 17.64
N ARG A 327 -7.88 31.32 16.98
CA ARG A 327 -9.03 32.25 17.09
C ARG A 327 -9.62 32.29 18.51
N ILE A 328 -9.66 31.16 19.21
CA ILE A 328 -10.14 31.11 20.59
C ILE A 328 -9.14 31.83 21.51
N ALA A 329 -7.85 31.55 21.37
CA ALA A 329 -6.80 32.20 22.15
C ALA A 329 -6.78 33.72 21.94
N SER A 330 -6.97 34.20 20.71
CA SER A 330 -7.03 35.65 20.42
C SER A 330 -8.27 36.32 21.03
N ARG A 331 -9.41 35.64 21.06
CA ARG A 331 -10.63 36.14 21.71
C ARG A 331 -10.51 36.18 23.24
N GLU A 332 -9.80 35.23 23.84
CA GLU A 332 -9.50 35.26 25.28
C GLU A 332 -8.53 36.38 25.64
N SER A 333 -7.51 36.64 24.81
CA SER A 333 -6.63 37.80 25.03
C SER A 333 -7.36 39.14 24.87
N ASP A 334 -8.32 39.25 23.95
CA ASP A 334 -9.16 40.44 23.79
C ASP A 334 -10.11 40.64 24.96
N LYS A 335 -10.69 39.57 25.53
CA LYS A 335 -11.50 39.66 26.74
C LYS A 335 -10.66 40.06 27.96
N ARG A 336 -9.47 39.50 28.11
CA ARG A 336 -8.56 39.79 29.24
C ARG A 336 -7.96 41.20 29.17
N SER A 337 -7.79 41.77 27.98
CA SER A 337 -7.37 43.16 27.78
C SER A 337 -8.50 44.18 27.93
N ARG A 338 -9.77 43.75 27.88
CA ARG A 338 -10.95 44.58 28.18
C ARG A 338 -11.37 44.56 29.65
N GLU A 339 -10.84 43.63 30.47
CA GLU A 339 -10.95 43.69 31.94
C GLU A 339 -9.75 44.40 32.59
N PRO A 340 -9.62 45.72 32.38
CA PRO A 340 -9.27 46.56 33.51
C PRO A 340 -10.08 47.85 33.47
N HIS A 341 -11.19 47.93 34.21
CA HIS A 341 -11.65 49.17 34.87
C HIS A 341 -12.82 48.95 35.84
N ASP A 342 -13.61 47.87 35.74
CA ASP A 342 -14.83 47.74 36.56
C ASP A 342 -14.64 47.10 37.95
N ARG A 343 -13.49 46.48 38.26
CA ARG A 343 -13.24 45.90 39.61
C ARG A 343 -12.69 46.87 40.66
N ILE A 344 -12.37 48.11 40.28
CA ILE A 344 -11.92 49.13 41.26
C ILE A 344 -13.10 49.97 41.77
N GLU A 345 -14.21 50.09 41.02
CA GLU A 345 -15.36 50.90 41.46
C GLU A 345 -16.29 50.17 42.45
N GLU A 346 -16.43 48.84 42.38
CA GLU A 346 -17.20 48.09 43.41
C GLU A 346 -16.48 47.97 44.76
N SER A 347 -15.15 48.12 44.80
CA SER A 347 -14.39 48.22 46.06
C SER A 347 -14.46 49.60 46.71
N MET A 348 -14.91 50.64 45.99
CA MET A 348 -14.95 52.02 46.48
C MET A 348 -16.35 52.58 46.71
N SER A 349 -17.41 51.91 46.23
CA SER A 349 -18.80 52.33 46.52
C SER A 349 -19.39 51.74 47.81
N GLY A 350 -18.73 50.79 48.48
CA GLY A 350 -19.21 50.19 49.74
C GLY A 350 -18.82 50.96 51.02
N ALA A 351 -17.94 51.96 50.94
CA ALA A 351 -17.34 52.61 52.11
C ALA A 351 -17.92 54.00 52.44
N ALA A 352 -19.01 54.43 51.80
CA ALA A 352 -19.57 55.78 51.95
C ALA A 352 -21.02 55.85 52.47
N HIS A 353 -21.53 54.78 53.08
CA HIS A 353 -22.82 54.79 53.79
C HIS A 353 -22.75 53.95 55.07
N GLY A 354 -22.06 54.49 56.09
CA GLY A 354 -21.85 53.77 57.34
C GLY A 354 -21.49 54.65 58.54
N GLU A 355 -21.93 55.91 58.57
CA GLU A 355 -21.86 56.75 59.78
C GLU A 355 -23.18 57.48 59.98
N ARG A 356 -24.21 56.74 60.39
CA ARG A 356 -25.30 57.20 61.25
C ARG A 356 -26.12 55.99 61.65
N GLU A 357 -25.82 55.48 62.82
CA GLU A 357 -26.73 54.86 63.81
C GLU A 357 -25.96 53.83 64.65
N ARG A 358 -25.31 54.33 65.71
CA ARG A 358 -25.18 53.56 66.94
C ARG A 358 -26.45 53.80 67.75
N SER A 359 -27.31 52.79 67.90
CA SER A 359 -28.09 52.55 69.12
C SER A 359 -28.85 51.22 69.02
N SER A 360 -28.88 50.48 70.14
CA SER A 360 -29.62 49.23 70.42
C SER A 360 -29.03 47.93 69.83
N ILE A 361 -28.26 47.13 70.61
CA ILE A 361 -28.65 46.10 71.61
C ILE A 361 -28.91 44.71 70.98
N GLY A 362 -28.12 43.71 71.42
CA GLY A 362 -28.68 42.38 71.78
C GLY A 362 -28.30 41.12 70.96
N ALA A 363 -27.25 40.43 71.40
CA ALA A 363 -27.19 38.99 71.76
C ALA A 363 -27.43 37.80 70.77
N ASN A 364 -26.63 36.75 71.04
CA ASN A 364 -26.75 35.29 70.79
C ASN A 364 -26.22 34.69 69.46
N ILE A 365 -25.10 33.94 69.46
CA ILE A 365 -24.82 32.54 69.89
C ILE A 365 -25.29 31.51 68.82
N GLY A 366 -24.36 30.87 68.10
CA GLY A 366 -24.03 29.42 68.18
C GLY A 366 -24.45 28.77 66.83
N GLU A 367 -23.87 27.75 66.21
CA GLU A 367 -22.91 26.65 66.45
C GLU A 367 -22.49 26.17 65.01
N LEU A 368 -21.25 25.76 64.70
CA LEU A 368 -20.72 24.36 64.75
C LEU A 368 -21.66 23.35 64.04
N GLU A 369 -21.32 22.45 63.13
CA GLU A 369 -20.13 21.74 62.63
C GLU A 369 -20.58 21.13 61.27
N GLY A 370 -19.73 20.87 60.27
CA GLY A 370 -18.90 19.67 60.21
C GLY A 370 -19.11 18.91 58.89
N THR A 371 -18.06 18.88 58.06
CA THR A 371 -17.39 17.70 57.45
C THR A 371 -18.25 16.52 56.96
N GLY A 372 -18.06 15.90 55.79
CA GLY A 372 -16.95 15.86 54.84
C GLY A 372 -17.11 14.65 53.90
N HIS A 373 -16.27 14.62 52.84
CA HIS A 373 -15.79 13.51 52.00
C HIS A 373 -16.73 12.39 51.48
N VAL A 374 -16.91 12.27 50.14
CA VAL A 374 -16.11 11.50 49.14
C VAL A 374 -16.28 9.98 49.23
N GLY A 375 -16.68 9.34 48.11
CA GLY A 375 -16.48 7.91 47.89
C GLY A 375 -17.29 7.32 46.75
N ALA A 376 -16.60 6.81 45.73
CA ALA A 376 -17.11 6.21 44.49
C ALA A 376 -17.68 4.78 44.65
N GLY A 377 -18.32 4.27 43.60
CA GLY A 377 -18.16 2.84 43.25
C GLY A 377 -19.40 2.04 42.82
N ALA A 378 -19.38 1.68 41.53
CA ALA A 378 -19.65 0.36 40.96
C ALA A 378 -21.09 -0.21 40.86
N ALA A 379 -21.31 -0.78 39.68
CA ALA A 379 -22.47 -1.51 39.21
C ALA A 379 -22.37 -3.02 39.49
N HIS A 380 -23.51 -3.64 39.84
CA HIS A 380 -23.82 -5.04 39.53
C HIS A 380 -25.33 -5.29 39.73
N SER A 381 -26.03 -5.76 38.70
CA SER A 381 -27.29 -6.50 38.89
C SER A 381 -27.49 -7.49 37.75
N ARG A 382 -27.55 -8.77 38.12
CA ARG A 382 -28.12 -9.90 37.38
C ARG A 382 -29.45 -10.27 38.05
N SER A 383 -30.24 -11.05 37.32
CA SER A 383 -31.53 -11.72 37.62
C SER A 383 -32.74 -10.89 37.18
N ASP A 384 -33.68 -11.40 36.38
CA ASP A 384 -34.14 -12.79 36.20
C ASP A 384 -34.18 -13.29 34.75
#